data_AF-A0A6V7JZ22-F1
#
_entry.id   AF-A0A6V7JZ22-F1
#
_cell.length_a   1.000
_cell.length_b   1.000
_cell.length_c   1.000
_cell.angle_alpha   90.00
_cell.angle_beta   90.00
_cell.angle_gamma   90.00
#
_symmetry.space_group_name_H-M   'P 1'
#
loop_
_entity.id
_entity.type
_entity.pdbx_description
1 polymer ?
#
loop_
_entity_poly.entity_id
_entity_poly.type
_entity_poly.pdbx_seq_one_letter_code
_entity_poly.pdbx_strand_id
1 'polypeptide(L)' 'GTRKTITKELVWAVDPDTPAESLVYTVLRADTDAGHVEKLNHSFHPLETFTQAELAQGIISYVHHGN' A
#
# COMPACT_ATOMS: atom_id res chain seq x y z
N GLY A 1 -2.36 7.78 -16.27
CA GLY A 1 -2.19 7.15 -14.95
C GLY A 1 -1.87 5.66 -15.05
N THR A 2 -0.94 5.17 -14.25
CA THR A 2 -0.49 3.76 -14.22
C THR A 2 -0.80 3.16 -12.85
N ARG A 3 -1.26 1.90 -12.82
CA ARG A 3 -1.48 1.16 -11.57
C ARG A 3 -0.39 0.11 -11.39
N LYS A 4 0.20 0.05 -10.20
CA LYS A 4 1.21 -0.96 -9.83
C LYS A 4 0.80 -1.63 -8.51
N THR A 5 0.65 -2.94 -8.52
CA THR A 5 0.41 -3.71 -7.29
C THR A 5 1.66 -3.63 -6.39
N ILE A 6 1.46 -3.31 -5.12
CA ILE A 6 2.54 -3.34 -4.14
C ILE A 6 2.68 -4.78 -3.66
N THR A 7 3.84 -5.36 -3.87
CA THR A 7 4.17 -6.73 -3.45
C THR A 7 5.23 -6.70 -2.36
N LYS A 8 5.43 -7.84 -1.69
CA LYS A 8 6.52 -8.06 -0.74
C LYS A 8 7.93 -7.79 -1.30
N GLU A 9 8.06 -7.73 -2.61
CA GLU A 9 9.34 -7.42 -3.29
C GLU A 9 9.64 -5.92 -3.26
N LEU A 10 8.61 -5.07 -3.16
CA LEU A 10 8.78 -3.62 -3.01
C LEU A 10 9.00 -3.24 -1.55
N VAL A 11 8.09 -3.66 -0.67
CA VAL A 11 8.15 -3.32 0.76
C VAL A 11 7.75 -4.53 1.59
N TRP A 12 8.64 -4.92 2.50
CA TRP A 12 8.43 -6.03 3.44
C TRP A 12 9.27 -5.82 4.69
N ALA A 13 8.62 -5.80 5.84
CA ALA A 13 9.25 -5.79 7.15
C ALA A 13 9.25 -7.21 7.71
N VAL A 14 10.34 -7.58 8.38
CA VAL A 14 10.46 -8.86 9.08
C VAL A 14 10.60 -8.54 10.55
N ASP A 15 9.55 -8.81 11.30
CA ASP A 15 9.55 -8.69 12.75
C ASP A 15 9.16 -10.07 13.34
N PRO A 16 10.05 -10.72 14.11
CA PRO A 16 9.80 -12.05 14.65
C PRO A 16 8.83 -12.06 15.83
N ASP A 17 8.65 -10.91 16.49
CA ASP A 17 7.82 -10.75 17.69
C ASP A 17 6.42 -10.20 17.36
N THR A 18 6.25 -9.62 16.17
CA THR A 18 5.03 -8.93 15.73
C THR A 18 4.37 -9.64 14.56
N PRO A 19 3.08 -10.02 14.66
CA PRO A 19 2.38 -10.63 13.53
C PRO A 19 2.17 -9.63 12.39
N ALA A 20 2.08 -10.12 11.15
CA ALA A 20 1.89 -9.30 9.94
C ALA A 20 0.61 -8.44 9.96
N GLU A 21 -0.38 -8.82 10.77
CA GLU A 21 -1.63 -8.07 10.98
C GLU A 21 -1.41 -6.83 11.86
N SER A 22 -0.40 -6.87 12.75
CA SER A 22 -0.03 -5.75 13.63
C SER A 22 1.04 -4.85 13.03
N LEU A 23 1.69 -5.26 11.93
CA LEU A 23 2.61 -4.42 11.17
C LEU A 23 1.83 -3.48 10.25
N VAL A 24 1.81 -2.19 10.59
CA VAL A 24 1.10 -1.14 9.85
C VAL A 24 2.09 -0.28 9.08
N TYR A 25 1.91 -0.20 7.76
CA TYR A 25 2.58 0.75 6.89
C TYR A 25 1.78 2.04 6.82
N THR A 26 2.49 3.17 6.83
CA THR A 26 1.91 4.50 6.61
C THR A 26 2.47 5.07 5.32
N VAL A 27 1.58 5.49 4.43
CA VAL A 27 1.89 6.11 3.14
C VAL A 27 2.08 7.59 3.38
N LEU A 28 3.33 8.04 3.30
CA LEU A 28 3.66 9.46 3.38
C LEU A 28 3.42 10.11 2.01
N ARG A 29 2.33 10.86 1.87
CA ARG A 29 2.11 11.69 0.67
C ARG A 29 2.90 12.98 0.81
N ALA A 30 4.04 13.04 0.13
CA ALA A 30 4.75 14.30 -0.10
C ALA A 30 4.03 15.15 -1.17
N ASP A 31 3.55 14.50 -2.24
CA ASP A 31 2.94 15.16 -3.39
C ASP A 31 1.61 14.49 -3.75
N THR A 32 0.49 15.20 -3.57
CA THR A 32 -0.86 14.71 -3.91
C THR A 32 -1.08 14.50 -5.41
N ASP A 33 -0.29 15.16 -6.24
CA ASP A 33 -0.30 15.00 -7.70
C ASP A 33 0.47 13.76 -8.19
N ALA A 34 1.31 13.13 -7.35
CA ALA A 34 2.04 11.94 -7.75
C ALA A 34 1.13 10.70 -7.82
N GLY A 35 0.05 10.65 -7.05
CA GLY A 35 -0.87 9.50 -7.01
C GLY A 35 -1.25 9.07 -5.59
N HIS A 36 -1.95 7.93 -5.49
CA HIS A 36 -2.43 7.39 -4.22
C HIS A 36 -2.25 5.88 -4.13
N VAL A 37 -2.13 5.37 -2.90
CA VAL A 37 -2.29 3.94 -2.64
C VAL A 37 -3.77 3.64 -2.45
N GLU A 38 -4.24 2.51 -2.94
CA GLU A 38 -5.60 2.01 -2.78
C GLU A 38 -5.59 0.51 -2.51
N LYS A 39 -6.72 0.03 -1.96
CA LYS A 39 -6.97 -1.40 -1.78
C LYS A 39 -7.88 -1.89 -2.89
N LEU A 40 -7.68 -3.13 -3.36
CA LEU A 40 -8.53 -3.82 -4.33
C LEU A 40 -10.03 -3.82 -3.96
N ASN A 41 -10.35 -3.86 -2.67
CA ASN A 41 -11.72 -3.83 -2.16
C ASN A 41 -12.29 -2.40 -2.00
N HIS A 42 -11.46 -1.36 -2.15
CA HIS A 42 -11.81 0.04 -1.90
C HIS A 42 -11.09 0.97 -2.90
N SER A 43 -11.18 0.63 -4.18
CA SER A 43 -10.45 1.24 -5.31
C SER A 43 -10.84 2.69 -5.67
N PHE A 44 -11.50 3.40 -4.77
CA PHE A 44 -11.87 4.81 -4.93
C PHE A 44 -11.47 5.68 -3.74
N HIS A 45 -10.95 5.06 -2.67
CA HIS A 45 -10.54 5.78 -1.49
C HIS A 45 -9.02 5.72 -1.33
N PRO A 46 -8.37 6.90 -1.26
CA PRO A 46 -6.97 6.98 -0.90
C PRO A 46 -6.74 6.25 0.42
N LEU A 47 -5.92 5.20 0.38
CA LEU A 47 -5.48 4.46 1.54
C LEU A 47 -4.20 5.10 2.07
N GLU A 48 -4.24 5.58 3.30
CA GLU A 48 -3.09 6.18 3.97
C GLU A 48 -2.31 5.15 4.79
N THR A 49 -2.98 4.09 5.24
CA THR A 49 -2.36 3.03 6.04
C THR A 49 -2.85 1.66 5.62
N PHE A 50 -1.95 0.67 5.64
CA PHE A 50 -2.29 -0.72 5.36
C PHE A 50 -1.43 -1.66 6.17
N THR A 51 -1.92 -2.87 6.44
CA THR A 51 -1.15 -3.86 7.19
C THR A 51 -0.27 -4.69 6.26
N GLN A 52 0.77 -5.31 6.83
CA GLN A 52 1.59 -6.24 6.07
C GLN A 52 0.80 -7.47 5.60
N ALA A 53 -0.18 -7.92 6.38
CA ALA A 53 -1.08 -8.99 5.99
C ALA A 53 -1.85 -8.64 4.69
N GLU A 54 -2.33 -7.40 4.57
CA GLU A 54 -3.02 -6.93 3.37
C GLU A 54 -2.09 -6.84 2.16
N LEU A 55 -0.84 -6.41 2.37
CA LEU A 55 0.18 -6.44 1.34
C LEU A 55 0.52 -7.88 0.92
N ALA A 56 0.61 -8.81 1.88
CA ALA A 56 0.87 -10.23 1.62
C ALA A 56 -0.26 -10.89 0.82
N GLN A 57 -1.50 -10.44 1.02
CA GLN A 57 -2.66 -10.86 0.22
C GLN A 57 -2.65 -10.28 -1.21
N GLY A 58 -1.75 -9.35 -1.52
CA GLY A 58 -1.67 -8.71 -2.83
C GLY A 58 -2.83 -7.76 -3.11
N ILE A 59 -3.53 -7.30 -2.07
CA ILE A 59 -4.71 -6.43 -2.21
C ILE A 59 -4.35 -4.93 -2.21
N ILE A 60 -3.08 -4.58 -2.06
CA ILE A 60 -2.59 -3.20 -2.03
C ILE A 60 -2.02 -2.80 -3.39
N SER A 61 -2.43 -1.65 -3.92
CA SER A 61 -1.99 -1.12 -5.21
C SER A 61 -1.68 0.37 -5.11
N TYR A 62 -0.68 0.82 -5.85
CA TYR A 62 -0.39 2.23 -6.05
C TYR A 62 -0.91 2.66 -7.42
N VAL A 63 -1.65 3.77 -7.46
CA VAL A 63 -2.15 4.41 -8.68
C VAL A 63 -1.42 5.73 -8.85
N HIS A 64 -0.65 5.82 -9.92
CA HIS A 64 0.06 7.02 -10.32
C HIS A 64 -0.86 7.91 -11.16
N HIS A 65 -1.14 9.13 -10.71
CA HIS A 65 -1.85 10.14 -11.46
C HIS A 65 -0.86 11.01 -12.25
N GLY A 66 -0.20 10.43 -13.24
CA GLY A 66 0.53 11.22 -14.24
C GLY A 66 -0.46 11.99 -15.11
N ASN A 67 -0.40 13.32 -15.03
CA ASN A 67 -1.03 14.28 -15.95
C ASN A 67 -0.41 14.17 -17.35
#